data_AF-A0A1A7WCZ8-F1
#
_entry.id   AF-A0A1A7WCZ8-F1
#
_cell.length_a   1.000
_cell.length_b   1.000
_cell.length_c   1.000
_cell.angle_alpha   90.00
_cell.angle_beta   90.00
_cell.angle_gamma   90.00
#
_symmetry.space_group_name_H-M   'P 1'
#
loop_
_entity.id
_entity.type
_entity.pdbx_description
1 polymer ?
#
loop_
_entity_poly.entity_id
_entity_poly.type
_entity_poly.pdbx_seq_one_letter_code
_entity_poly.pdbx_strand_id
1 'polypeptide(L)'
;QQSPDIAQGVYLDRKEEDVGAGDQGLMFGYATDETEECMPLTIVLAHKLNAKMAELRRDGTLPWVRPDSKTQVTVQYRQDRGAVVPLRVHTIVISVQHDEGVSLEEMRQCLKEQVVKAVVPAGYLDDDTIYHLQPSGRFVIGGPQSDAGLTGRKIIVDTYGGWGAHGGGAFSGKDYTKVDRSAAYAARWVAKSLVKAGLCRRVLVQVSYAIGVSHPLSVSIFHYGTSQKSEKELLDIVGKNFDLRPGVIVRDLDLKKPIYQRTASYGHFGRDVFSWEVPKKLKF
;
A
#
# COMPACT_ATOMS: atom_id res chain seq x y z
N GLN A 1 -20.16 -9.93 19.59
CA GLN A 1 -21.18 -9.06 18.96
C GLN A 1 -20.63 -7.64 18.93
N GLN A 2 -21.01 -6.80 17.96
CA GLN A 2 -20.66 -5.38 17.98
C GLN A 2 -21.48 -4.66 19.07
N SER A 3 -20.98 -3.52 19.58
CA SER A 3 -21.74 -2.67 20.52
C SER A 3 -23.07 -2.22 19.88
N PRO A 4 -24.23 -2.40 20.57
CA PRO A 4 -25.52 -1.90 20.09
C PRO A 4 -25.54 -0.39 19.87
N ASP A 5 -24.81 0.38 20.67
CA ASP A 5 -24.76 1.84 20.58
C ASP A 5 -24.07 2.32 19.29
N ILE A 6 -23.08 1.55 18.82
CA ILE A 6 -22.44 1.78 17.52
C ILE A 6 -23.39 1.35 16.40
N ALA A 7 -24.03 0.18 16.55
CA ALA A 7 -24.93 -0.36 15.54
C ALA A 7 -26.07 0.61 15.20
N GLN A 8 -26.73 1.16 16.23
CA GLN A 8 -27.85 2.09 16.06
C GLN A 8 -27.44 3.42 15.41
N GLY A 9 -26.22 3.91 15.68
CA GLY A 9 -25.73 5.15 15.08
C GLY A 9 -25.21 4.99 13.65
N VAL A 10 -24.80 3.78 13.26
CA VAL A 10 -24.08 3.54 12.00
C VAL A 10 -24.99 2.93 10.92
N TYR A 11 -25.71 1.83 11.20
CA TYR A 11 -26.35 1.04 10.14
C TYR A 11 -27.75 0.51 10.43
N LEU A 12 -28.21 0.43 11.69
CA LEU A 12 -29.58 -0.01 11.97
C LEU A 12 -30.58 0.98 11.38
N ASP A 13 -31.64 0.47 10.76
CA ASP A 13 -32.74 1.24 10.15
C ASP A 13 -32.31 2.26 9.08
N ARG A 14 -31.09 2.11 8.52
CA ARG A 14 -30.58 2.96 7.43
C ARG A 14 -30.55 2.21 6.11
N LYS A 15 -30.76 2.95 5.02
CA LYS A 15 -30.50 2.46 3.67
C LYS A 15 -28.99 2.26 3.51
N GLU A 16 -28.59 1.23 2.77
CA GLU A 16 -27.18 0.88 2.59
C GLU A 16 -26.35 2.03 2.02
N GLU A 17 -26.87 2.75 1.02
CA GLU A 17 -26.18 3.89 0.40
C GLU A 17 -25.94 5.05 1.38
N ASP A 18 -26.79 5.17 2.40
CA ASP A 18 -26.76 6.22 3.42
C ASP A 18 -26.22 5.72 4.76
N VAL A 19 -25.59 4.55 4.80
CA VAL A 19 -24.93 4.05 6.01
C VAL A 19 -23.91 5.08 6.51
N GLY A 20 -23.88 5.30 7.82
CA GLY A 20 -22.90 6.19 8.44
C GLY A 20 -21.50 5.61 8.36
N ALA A 21 -20.48 6.45 8.44
CA ALA A 21 -19.13 5.97 8.72
C ALA A 21 -19.11 5.21 10.05
N GLY A 22 -18.47 4.04 10.06
CA GLY A 22 -18.40 3.18 11.24
C GLY A 22 -17.53 3.72 12.38
N ASP A 23 -16.77 4.79 12.12
CA ASP A 23 -15.97 5.53 13.08
C ASP A 23 -15.65 6.93 12.52
N GLN A 24 -15.12 7.82 13.35
CA GLN A 24 -14.42 9.00 12.89
C GLN A 24 -13.02 8.64 12.38
N GLY A 25 -12.42 9.52 11.58
CA GLY A 25 -11.02 9.37 11.20
C GLY A 25 -10.67 10.12 9.94
N LEU A 26 -9.40 10.05 9.57
CA LEU A 26 -8.86 10.60 8.34
C LEU A 26 -8.10 9.51 7.58
N MET A 27 -8.17 9.54 6.26
CA MET A 27 -7.56 8.54 5.37
C MET A 27 -6.88 9.23 4.20
N PHE A 28 -5.88 8.56 3.64
CA PHE A 28 -5.11 9.11 2.53
C PHE A 28 -5.01 8.15 1.33
N GLY A 29 -5.17 8.74 0.15
CA GLY A 29 -4.92 8.15 -1.14
C GLY A 29 -3.66 8.73 -1.76
N TYR A 30 -2.77 7.91 -2.30
CA TYR A 30 -1.56 8.40 -2.97
C TYR A 30 -1.34 7.68 -4.30
N ALA A 31 -0.85 8.43 -5.29
CA ALA A 31 -0.39 7.91 -6.56
C ALA A 31 0.77 8.77 -7.09
N THR A 32 1.67 8.12 -7.82
CA THR A 32 2.89 8.68 -8.42
C THR A 32 3.06 8.06 -9.80
N ASP A 33 3.57 8.77 -10.79
CA ASP A 33 3.81 8.27 -12.15
C ASP A 33 5.16 7.56 -12.31
N GLU A 34 5.94 7.43 -11.22
CA GLU A 34 7.28 6.83 -11.26
C GLU A 34 7.29 5.33 -11.60
N THR A 35 6.14 4.65 -11.50
CA THR A 35 5.93 3.27 -11.93
C THR A 35 4.59 3.12 -12.66
N GLU A 36 4.45 2.06 -13.46
CA GLU A 36 3.22 1.79 -14.20
C GLU A 36 2.03 1.56 -13.25
N GLU A 37 2.26 0.82 -12.15
CA GLU A 37 1.26 0.53 -11.13
C GLU A 37 0.91 1.76 -10.25
N CYS A 38 1.46 2.93 -10.57
CA CYS A 38 1.32 4.20 -9.88
C CYS A 38 1.71 4.15 -8.39
N MET A 39 2.76 3.42 -8.05
CA MET A 39 3.27 3.23 -6.68
C MET A 39 4.73 3.66 -6.56
N PRO A 40 5.22 4.02 -5.35
CA PRO A 40 6.64 4.28 -5.16
C PRO A 40 7.50 3.05 -5.48
N LEU A 41 8.56 3.23 -6.27
CA LEU A 41 9.44 2.13 -6.65
C LEU A 41 10.06 1.44 -5.42
N THR A 42 10.36 2.20 -4.35
CA THR A 42 10.92 1.67 -3.10
C THR A 42 10.07 0.56 -2.50
N ILE A 43 8.76 0.79 -2.32
CA ILE A 43 7.87 -0.17 -1.68
C ILE A 43 7.50 -1.32 -2.62
N VAL A 44 7.40 -1.05 -3.92
CA VAL A 44 7.19 -2.07 -4.96
C VAL A 44 8.32 -3.09 -4.93
N LEU A 45 9.58 -2.64 -4.96
CA LEU A 45 10.74 -3.54 -4.91
C LEU A 45 10.81 -4.30 -3.59
N ALA A 46 10.58 -3.64 -2.44
CA ALA A 46 10.55 -4.30 -1.14
C ALA A 46 9.49 -5.42 -1.07
N HIS A 47 8.28 -5.21 -1.58
CA HIS A 47 7.27 -6.26 -1.67
C HIS A 47 7.69 -7.41 -2.58
N LYS A 48 8.21 -7.10 -3.77
CA LYS A 48 8.63 -8.12 -4.75
C LYS A 48 9.79 -8.97 -4.22
N LEU A 49 10.72 -8.41 -3.44
CA LEU A 49 11.79 -9.18 -2.77
C LEU A 49 11.22 -10.22 -1.79
N ASN A 50 10.27 -9.85 -0.93
CA ASN A 50 9.61 -10.81 -0.03
C ASN A 50 8.79 -11.86 -0.80
N ALA A 51 8.11 -11.45 -1.87
CA ALA A 51 7.35 -12.37 -2.71
C ALA A 51 8.29 -13.40 -3.36
N LYS A 52 9.45 -12.97 -3.86
CA LYS A 52 10.45 -13.84 -4.47
C LYS A 52 11.06 -14.84 -3.49
N MET A 53 11.38 -14.41 -2.27
CA MET A 53 11.82 -15.35 -1.22
C MET A 53 10.73 -16.38 -0.89
N ALA A 54 9.47 -15.97 -0.86
CA ALA A 54 8.36 -16.89 -0.62
C ALA A 54 8.09 -17.85 -1.79
N GLU A 55 8.35 -17.44 -3.03
CA GLU A 55 8.33 -18.28 -4.23
C GLU A 55 9.40 -19.36 -4.13
N LEU A 56 10.68 -18.96 -3.99
CA LEU A 56 11.83 -19.86 -3.94
C LEU A 56 11.82 -20.80 -2.72
N ARG A 57 11.14 -20.40 -1.64
CA ARG A 57 10.88 -21.28 -0.49
C ARG A 57 9.85 -22.36 -0.82
N ARG A 58 8.78 -22.01 -1.54
CA ARG A 58 7.65 -22.91 -1.81
C ARG A 58 7.96 -23.89 -2.93
N ASP A 59 8.76 -23.51 -3.92
CA ASP A 59 9.20 -24.40 -5.00
C ASP A 59 10.39 -25.29 -4.62
N GLY A 60 11.05 -25.00 -3.48
CA GLY A 60 12.17 -25.78 -2.95
C GLY A 60 13.55 -25.34 -3.47
N THR A 61 13.65 -24.28 -4.27
CA THR A 61 14.92 -23.74 -4.79
C THR A 61 15.82 -23.23 -3.65
N LEU A 62 15.24 -22.55 -2.66
CA LEU A 62 15.92 -22.13 -1.44
C LEU A 62 15.24 -22.80 -0.22
N PRO A 63 15.50 -24.09 0.02
CA PRO A 63 14.76 -24.88 1.01
C PRO A 63 15.06 -24.48 2.46
N TRP A 64 16.15 -23.75 2.69
CA TRP A 64 16.53 -23.22 4.00
C TRP A 64 15.75 -21.98 4.40
N VAL A 65 15.12 -21.28 3.45
CA VAL A 65 14.30 -20.09 3.72
C VAL A 65 13.08 -20.47 4.57
N ARG A 66 12.76 -19.67 5.58
CA ARG A 66 11.57 -19.80 6.41
C ARG A 66 10.62 -18.60 6.20
N PRO A 67 9.36 -18.65 6.70
CA PRO A 67 8.35 -17.66 6.32
C PRO A 67 8.58 -16.22 6.81
N ASP A 68 9.27 -16.00 7.94
CA ASP A 68 9.51 -14.67 8.49
C ASP A 68 10.63 -13.95 7.72
N SER A 69 10.29 -12.84 7.08
CA SER A 69 11.22 -12.05 6.27
C SER A 69 10.89 -10.55 6.32
N LYS A 70 11.94 -9.74 6.20
CA LYS A 70 11.90 -8.28 6.17
C LYS A 70 12.86 -7.80 5.09
N THR A 71 12.40 -6.84 4.30
CA THR A 71 13.23 -6.20 3.26
C THR A 71 13.08 -4.70 3.31
N GLN A 72 14.16 -3.98 3.01
CA GLN A 72 14.14 -2.53 2.87
C GLN A 72 14.92 -2.13 1.62
N VAL A 73 14.39 -1.18 0.87
CA VAL A 73 15.02 -0.67 -0.35
C VAL A 73 15.11 0.84 -0.27
N THR A 74 16.32 1.36 -0.42
CA THR A 74 16.61 2.80 -0.51
C THR A 74 16.92 3.11 -1.97
N VAL A 75 16.18 4.05 -2.56
CA VAL A 75 16.35 4.49 -3.95
C VAL A 75 16.80 5.94 -3.95
N GLN A 76 17.78 6.25 -4.80
CA GLN A 76 18.16 7.62 -5.09
C GLN A 76 17.21 8.21 -6.13
N TYR A 77 16.69 9.40 -5.86
CA TYR A 77 15.74 10.08 -6.73
C TYR A 77 16.25 11.45 -7.18
N ARG A 78 15.79 11.87 -8.36
CA ARG A 78 15.79 13.28 -8.78
C ARG A 78 14.37 13.81 -8.75
N GLN A 79 14.20 15.06 -8.31
CA GLN A 79 12.94 15.78 -8.44
C GLN A 79 12.80 16.36 -9.84
N ASP A 80 11.60 16.28 -10.40
CA ASP A 80 11.25 16.83 -11.71
C ASP A 80 9.91 17.55 -11.61
N ARG A 81 9.95 18.86 -11.36
CA ARG A 81 8.76 19.73 -11.23
C ARG A 81 7.70 19.14 -10.27
N GLY A 82 8.14 18.63 -9.12
CA GLY A 82 7.29 18.02 -8.10
C GLY A 82 7.08 16.50 -8.23
N ALA A 83 7.25 15.95 -9.43
CA ALA A 83 7.34 14.50 -9.64
C ALA A 83 8.72 14.00 -9.19
N VAL A 84 8.87 12.68 -9.10
CA VAL A 84 10.12 12.03 -8.69
C VAL A 84 10.51 10.97 -9.71
N VAL A 85 11.79 10.92 -10.05
CA VAL A 85 12.34 9.97 -11.02
C VAL A 85 13.40 9.11 -10.32
N PRO A 86 13.21 7.79 -10.23
CA PRO A 86 14.19 6.89 -9.64
C PRO A 86 15.43 6.82 -10.54
N LEU A 87 16.61 6.89 -9.93
CA LEU A 87 17.89 6.86 -10.65
C LEU A 87 18.61 5.52 -10.45
N ARG A 88 18.78 5.11 -9.19
CA ARG A 88 19.46 3.87 -8.81
C ARG A 88 19.00 3.39 -7.44
N VAL A 89 19.20 2.11 -7.16
CA VAL A 89 19.06 1.56 -5.81
C VAL A 89 20.35 1.81 -5.04
N HIS A 90 20.23 2.59 -3.98
CA HIS A 90 21.35 2.93 -3.10
C HIS A 90 21.67 1.80 -2.12
N THR A 91 20.65 1.25 -1.47
CA THR A 91 20.84 0.21 -0.44
C THR A 91 19.70 -0.79 -0.44
N ILE A 92 20.05 -2.06 -0.30
CA ILE A 92 19.11 -3.17 -0.08
C ILE A 92 19.44 -3.82 1.25
N VAL A 93 18.42 -4.02 2.08
CA VAL A 93 18.50 -4.82 3.30
C VAL A 93 17.57 -6.02 3.15
N ILE A 94 18.07 -7.22 3.44
CA ILE A 94 17.27 -8.44 3.54
C ILE A 94 17.64 -9.18 4.82
N SER A 95 16.63 -9.41 5.64
CA SER A 95 16.69 -10.35 6.77
C SER A 95 15.58 -11.37 6.60
N VAL A 96 15.95 -12.64 6.51
CA VAL A 96 15.02 -13.76 6.39
C VAL A 96 15.39 -14.85 7.39
N GLN A 97 14.38 -15.42 8.03
CA GLN A 97 14.54 -16.56 8.90
C GLN A 97 15.05 -17.75 8.09
N HIS A 98 15.96 -18.52 8.68
CA HIS A 98 16.60 -19.66 8.01
C HIS A 98 16.73 -20.88 8.94
N ASP A 99 17.06 -22.04 8.37
CA ASP A 99 17.44 -23.21 9.16
C ASP A 99 18.89 -23.18 9.65
N GLU A 100 19.28 -24.15 10.47
CA GLU A 100 20.62 -24.20 11.06
C GLU A 100 21.70 -24.68 10.09
N GLY A 101 21.32 -25.28 8.96
CA GLY A 101 22.25 -25.98 8.06
C GLY A 101 22.93 -25.08 7.04
N VAL A 102 22.30 -23.96 6.67
CA VAL A 102 22.86 -23.03 5.67
C VAL A 102 23.91 -22.08 6.28
N SER A 103 25.02 -21.89 5.56
CA SER A 103 26.06 -20.94 5.97
C SER A 103 25.67 -19.48 5.66
N LEU A 104 26.22 -18.53 6.42
CA LEU A 104 25.97 -17.11 6.18
C LEU A 104 26.42 -16.65 4.79
N GLU A 105 27.54 -17.18 4.30
CA GLU A 105 28.09 -16.83 2.99
C GLU A 105 27.17 -17.32 1.86
N GLU A 106 26.71 -18.57 1.96
CA GLU A 106 25.76 -19.15 1.01
C GLU A 106 24.44 -18.36 0.99
N MET A 107 23.90 -18.02 2.17
CA MET A 107 22.69 -17.19 2.25
C MET A 107 22.88 -15.84 1.53
N ARG A 108 23.99 -15.15 1.79
CA ARG A 108 24.28 -13.85 1.15
C ARG A 108 24.38 -13.96 -0.36
N GLN A 109 25.07 -14.99 -0.85
CA GLN A 109 25.21 -15.24 -2.28
C GLN A 109 23.86 -15.54 -2.94
N CYS A 110 23.08 -16.47 -2.36
CA CYS A 110 21.74 -16.82 -2.87
C CYS A 110 20.79 -15.62 -2.85
N LEU A 111 20.77 -14.83 -1.77
CA LEU A 111 19.93 -13.63 -1.69
C LEU A 111 20.31 -12.60 -2.75
N LYS A 112 21.60 -12.40 -3.02
CA LYS A 112 22.03 -11.47 -4.07
C LYS A 112 21.65 -11.97 -5.47
N GLU A 113 22.04 -13.20 -5.81
CA GLU A 113 21.92 -13.72 -7.17
C GLU A 113 20.51 -14.18 -7.55
N GLN A 114 19.79 -14.84 -6.63
CA GLN A 114 18.50 -15.46 -6.95
C GLN A 114 17.29 -14.63 -6.51
N VAL A 115 17.47 -13.69 -5.56
CA VAL A 115 16.39 -12.82 -5.06
C VAL A 115 16.55 -11.41 -5.59
N VAL A 116 17.66 -10.73 -5.30
CA VAL A 116 17.84 -9.33 -5.69
C VAL A 116 17.91 -9.17 -7.20
N LYS A 117 18.82 -9.87 -7.88
CA LYS A 117 18.97 -9.76 -9.35
C LYS A 117 17.75 -10.27 -10.13
N ALA A 118 16.94 -11.14 -9.52
CA ALA A 118 15.69 -11.61 -10.13
C ALA A 118 14.53 -10.58 -10.03
N VAL A 119 14.62 -9.62 -9.10
CA VAL A 119 13.54 -8.66 -8.82
C VAL A 119 13.90 -7.24 -9.25
N VAL A 120 15.12 -6.80 -8.95
CA VAL A 120 15.55 -5.43 -9.20
C VAL A 120 16.12 -5.34 -10.61
N PRO A 121 15.56 -4.49 -11.49
CA PRO A 121 16.10 -4.29 -12.83
C PRO A 121 17.58 -3.91 -12.78
N ALA A 122 18.41 -4.54 -13.62
CA ALA A 122 19.85 -4.35 -13.60
C ALA A 122 20.28 -2.88 -13.80
N GLY A 123 19.51 -2.09 -14.55
CA GLY A 123 19.77 -0.66 -14.74
C GLY A 123 19.68 0.21 -13.47
N TYR A 124 19.18 -0.34 -12.36
CA TYR A 124 19.18 0.33 -11.05
C TYR A 124 20.28 -0.17 -10.11
N LEU A 125 21.04 -1.20 -10.48
CA LEU A 125 22.10 -1.77 -9.66
C LEU A 125 23.46 -1.41 -10.26
N ASP A 126 24.37 -0.96 -9.41
CA ASP A 126 25.74 -0.62 -9.79
C ASP A 126 26.73 -1.06 -8.72
N ASP A 127 28.02 -0.80 -8.97
CA ASP A 127 29.12 -1.18 -8.07
C ASP A 127 29.04 -0.47 -6.70
N ASP A 128 28.33 0.66 -6.63
CA ASP A 128 28.12 1.43 -5.40
C ASP A 128 26.84 1.01 -4.65
N THR A 129 26.08 0.02 -5.15
CA THR A 129 24.89 -0.45 -4.43
C THR A 129 25.32 -1.18 -3.16
N ILE A 130 24.81 -0.74 -2.01
CA ILE A 130 25.12 -1.34 -0.71
C ILE A 130 24.16 -2.48 -0.41
N TYR A 131 24.72 -3.65 -0.04
CA TYR A 131 23.95 -4.84 0.28
C TYR A 131 24.14 -5.25 1.75
N HIS A 132 23.06 -5.15 2.54
CA HIS A 132 22.99 -5.68 3.90
C HIS A 132 22.15 -6.97 3.90
N LEU A 133 22.79 -8.09 3.57
CA LEU A 133 22.14 -9.40 3.45
C LEU A 133 22.46 -10.26 4.68
N GLN A 134 21.40 -10.70 5.38
CA GLN A 134 21.48 -11.32 6.71
C GLN A 134 22.38 -10.52 7.67
N PRO A 135 22.13 -9.21 7.87
CA PRO A 135 23.03 -8.34 8.63
C PRO A 135 23.14 -8.73 10.12
N SER A 136 22.16 -9.45 10.68
CA SER A 136 22.25 -9.98 12.05
C SER A 136 23.23 -11.15 12.20
N GLY A 137 23.71 -11.72 11.09
CA GLY A 137 24.57 -12.90 11.06
C GLY A 137 23.82 -14.22 11.30
N ARG A 138 22.84 -14.25 12.20
CA ARG A 138 22.02 -15.43 12.50
C ARG A 138 20.56 -15.04 12.77
N PHE A 139 19.62 -15.76 12.16
CA PHE A 139 18.18 -15.59 12.36
C PHE A 139 17.44 -16.94 12.24
N VAL A 140 17.73 -17.86 13.16
CA VAL A 140 17.09 -19.20 13.20
C VAL A 140 15.74 -19.15 13.92
N ILE A 141 15.72 -18.53 15.10
CA ILE A 141 14.49 -18.30 15.89
C ILE A 141 13.77 -17.10 15.30
N GLY A 142 12.56 -17.29 14.78
CA GLY A 142 11.78 -16.28 14.08
C GLY A 142 10.28 -16.45 14.28
N GLY A 143 9.48 -15.60 13.62
CA GLY A 143 8.04 -15.59 13.78
C GLY A 143 7.60 -15.24 15.21
N PRO A 144 6.38 -15.67 15.62
CA PRO A 144 5.81 -15.33 16.92
C PRO A 144 6.64 -15.76 18.14
N GLN A 145 7.56 -16.73 17.98
CA GLN A 145 8.48 -17.14 19.04
C GLN A 145 9.44 -16.01 19.44
N SER A 146 9.81 -15.15 18.49
CA SER A 146 10.83 -14.11 18.67
C SER A 146 10.26 -12.70 18.81
N ASP A 147 9.09 -12.43 18.21
CA ASP A 147 8.49 -11.10 18.17
C ASP A 147 6.96 -11.21 18.12
N ALA A 148 6.27 -10.54 19.04
CA ALA A 148 4.82 -10.62 19.16
C ALA A 148 4.13 -9.90 17.99
N GLY A 149 3.34 -10.64 17.22
CA GLY A 149 2.56 -10.09 16.09
C GLY A 149 1.22 -9.51 16.53
N LEU A 150 0.86 -8.34 16.00
CA LEU A 150 -0.45 -7.71 16.19
C LEU A 150 -0.98 -7.17 14.86
N THR A 151 -2.28 -7.36 14.62
CA THR A 151 -2.99 -6.76 13.47
C THR A 151 -2.81 -5.25 13.47
N GLY A 152 -2.54 -4.66 12.29
CA GLY A 152 -2.42 -3.21 12.17
C GLY A 152 -1.09 -2.62 12.63
N ARG A 153 -0.03 -3.42 12.85
CA ARG A 153 1.32 -2.93 13.15
C ARG A 153 2.23 -2.80 11.93
N LYS A 154 1.64 -2.81 10.73
CA LYS A 154 2.33 -2.73 9.43
C LYS A 154 1.64 -1.77 8.46
N ILE A 155 0.91 -0.78 8.96
CA ILE A 155 0.10 0.15 8.15
C ILE A 155 0.88 0.90 7.06
N ILE A 156 2.16 1.21 7.28
CA ILE A 156 3.00 1.83 6.24
C ILE A 156 3.47 0.83 5.18
N VAL A 157 3.66 -0.43 5.57
CA VAL A 157 3.95 -1.54 4.64
C VAL A 157 2.70 -1.88 3.82
N ASP A 158 1.51 -1.79 4.43
CA ASP A 158 0.24 -2.03 3.73
C ASP A 158 -0.08 -0.96 2.67
N THR A 159 0.53 0.23 2.78
CA THR A 159 0.22 1.42 1.97
C THR A 159 1.38 1.85 1.08
N TYR A 160 2.04 2.96 1.39
CA TYR A 160 2.90 3.69 0.46
C TYR A 160 4.37 3.71 0.89
N GLY A 161 4.78 2.90 1.88
CA GLY A 161 6.19 2.78 2.27
C GLY A 161 6.84 4.07 2.76
N GLY A 162 6.06 4.97 3.36
CA GLY A 162 6.51 6.27 3.88
C GLY A 162 6.23 7.45 2.95
N TRP A 163 5.82 7.18 1.70
CA TRP A 163 5.36 8.22 0.77
C TRP A 163 3.91 8.63 1.05
N GLY A 164 3.52 9.81 0.53
CA GLY A 164 2.19 10.36 0.76
C GLY A 164 1.98 10.69 2.23
N ALA A 165 0.94 10.11 2.84
CA ALA A 165 0.63 10.23 4.25
C ALA A 165 -0.20 9.01 4.72
N HIS A 166 -0.41 8.89 6.03
CA HIS A 166 -1.24 7.84 6.61
C HIS A 166 -2.09 8.40 7.75
N GLY A 167 -3.35 7.95 7.85
CA GLY A 167 -4.30 8.49 8.83
C GLY A 167 -4.37 7.74 10.16
N GLY A 168 -3.69 6.59 10.25
CA GLY A 168 -3.49 5.80 11.47
C GLY A 168 -4.33 4.53 11.54
N GLY A 169 -5.47 4.51 10.86
CA GLY A 169 -6.37 3.35 10.82
C GLY A 169 -5.75 2.12 10.15
N ALA A 170 -5.77 0.98 10.83
CA ALA A 170 -5.40 -0.31 10.24
C ALA A 170 -6.48 -0.83 9.28
N PHE A 171 -6.09 -1.66 8.31
CA PHE A 171 -7.05 -2.24 7.36
C PHE A 171 -7.58 -3.60 7.80
N SER A 172 -6.71 -4.59 8.01
CA SER A 172 -7.07 -6.00 8.25
C SER A 172 -8.01 -6.20 9.44
N GLY A 173 -8.95 -7.15 9.31
CA GLY A 173 -9.97 -7.44 10.33
C GLY A 173 -11.24 -6.56 10.34
N LYS A 174 -11.41 -5.65 9.37
CA LYS A 174 -12.52 -4.68 9.32
C LYS A 174 -13.43 -4.89 8.10
N ASP A 175 -14.73 -4.74 8.24
CA ASP A 175 -15.67 -4.72 7.11
C ASP A 175 -15.74 -3.33 6.43
N TYR A 176 -16.53 -3.20 5.36
CA TYR A 176 -16.58 -1.98 4.55
C TYR A 176 -17.10 -0.74 5.29
N THR A 177 -17.88 -0.91 6.35
CA THR A 177 -18.42 0.23 7.12
C THR A 177 -17.31 0.97 7.86
N LYS A 178 -16.15 0.34 8.08
CA LYS A 178 -15.00 0.93 8.77
C LYS A 178 -14.18 1.71 7.76
N VAL A 179 -14.38 3.02 7.76
CA VAL A 179 -13.81 3.96 6.79
C VAL A 179 -12.28 3.94 6.74
N ASP A 180 -11.61 3.50 7.81
CA ASP A 180 -10.16 3.24 7.79
C ASP A 180 -9.71 2.43 6.58
N ARG A 181 -10.49 1.41 6.19
CA ARG A 181 -10.20 0.58 5.02
C ARG A 181 -10.90 1.11 3.78
N SER A 182 -12.22 1.23 3.81
CA SER A 182 -13.01 1.51 2.61
C SER A 182 -12.69 2.88 2.02
N ALA A 183 -12.57 3.91 2.86
CA ALA A 183 -12.25 5.25 2.40
C ALA A 183 -10.76 5.40 2.01
N ALA A 184 -9.83 4.65 2.63
CA ALA A 184 -8.45 4.60 2.16
C ALA A 184 -8.34 3.96 0.77
N TYR A 185 -9.10 2.88 0.50
CA TYR A 185 -9.17 2.27 -0.82
C TYR A 185 -9.79 3.22 -1.85
N ALA A 186 -10.89 3.90 -1.49
CA ALA A 186 -11.51 4.89 -2.37
C ALA A 186 -10.58 6.08 -2.64
N ALA A 187 -9.85 6.56 -1.63
CA ALA A 187 -8.87 7.63 -1.82
C ALA A 187 -7.71 7.19 -2.73
N ARG A 188 -7.22 5.95 -2.60
CA ARG A 188 -6.27 5.36 -3.57
C ARG A 188 -6.85 5.32 -4.98
N TRP A 189 -8.10 4.90 -5.11
CA TRP A 189 -8.79 4.84 -6.39
C TRP A 189 -8.91 6.21 -7.06
N VAL A 190 -9.27 7.24 -6.29
CA VAL A 190 -9.28 8.64 -6.74
C VAL A 190 -7.89 9.08 -7.18
N ALA A 191 -6.87 8.89 -6.33
CA ALA A 191 -5.49 9.29 -6.63
C ALA A 191 -4.96 8.63 -7.91
N LYS A 192 -5.13 7.31 -8.05
CA LYS A 192 -4.70 6.57 -9.26
C LYS A 192 -5.48 7.02 -10.49
N SER A 193 -6.78 7.30 -10.36
CA SER A 193 -7.60 7.81 -11.46
C SER A 193 -7.13 9.18 -11.95
N LEU A 194 -6.77 10.10 -11.04
CA LEU A 194 -6.24 11.42 -11.41
C LEU A 194 -4.91 11.31 -12.17
N VAL A 195 -3.99 10.43 -11.72
CA VAL A 195 -2.71 10.21 -12.40
C VAL A 195 -2.91 9.53 -13.75
N LYS A 196 -3.71 8.47 -13.83
CA LYS A 196 -3.98 7.74 -15.09
C LYS A 196 -4.81 8.57 -16.08
N ALA A 197 -5.57 9.57 -15.63
CA ALA A 197 -6.25 10.54 -16.48
C ALA A 197 -5.31 11.64 -17.03
N GLY A 198 -4.03 11.64 -16.64
CA GLY A 198 -3.06 12.65 -17.07
C GLY A 198 -3.28 14.02 -16.43
N LEU A 199 -4.09 14.12 -15.36
CA LEU A 199 -4.38 15.39 -14.69
C LEU A 199 -3.24 15.84 -13.78
N CYS A 200 -2.44 14.91 -13.28
CA CYS A 200 -1.28 15.17 -12.44
C CYS A 200 -0.29 14.00 -12.54
N ARG A 201 0.95 14.21 -12.11
CA ARG A 201 1.98 13.16 -12.07
C ARG A 201 2.10 12.54 -10.68
N ARG A 202 1.79 13.31 -9.64
CA ARG A 202 1.85 12.88 -8.25
C ARG A 202 0.76 13.57 -7.46
N VAL A 203 0.02 12.82 -6.66
CA VAL A 203 -1.11 13.37 -5.90
C VAL A 203 -1.30 12.66 -4.57
N LEU A 204 -1.65 13.45 -3.56
CA LEU A 204 -2.14 13.00 -2.26
C LEU A 204 -3.59 13.47 -2.09
N VAL A 205 -4.46 12.56 -1.73
CA VAL A 205 -5.89 12.79 -1.48
C VAL A 205 -6.12 12.55 0.01
N GLN A 206 -6.73 13.49 0.71
CA GLN A 206 -7.19 13.30 2.09
C GLN A 206 -8.71 13.25 2.11
N VAL A 207 -9.27 12.35 2.91
CA VAL A 207 -10.71 12.32 3.25
C VAL A 207 -10.86 12.15 4.76
N SER A 208 -11.93 12.69 5.33
CA SER A 208 -12.24 12.49 6.76
C SER A 208 -13.72 12.29 7.03
N TYR A 209 -14.05 11.62 8.12
CA TYR A 209 -15.42 11.29 8.51
C TYR A 209 -15.64 11.49 10.02
N ALA A 210 -16.90 11.65 10.40
CA ALA A 210 -17.39 11.44 11.77
C ALA A 210 -18.26 10.19 11.81
N ILE A 211 -18.24 9.49 12.95
CA ILE A 211 -19.06 8.30 13.17
C ILE A 211 -20.56 8.61 12.93
N GLY A 212 -21.25 7.73 12.21
CA GLY A 212 -22.67 7.90 11.88
C GLY A 212 -22.96 8.89 10.75
N VAL A 213 -21.99 9.68 10.27
CA VAL A 213 -22.18 10.59 9.14
C VAL A 213 -21.75 9.90 7.84
N SER A 214 -22.61 9.90 6.82
CA SER A 214 -22.34 9.19 5.56
C SER A 214 -21.36 9.95 4.66
N HIS A 215 -21.58 11.25 4.47
CA HIS A 215 -20.70 12.09 3.65
C HIS A 215 -19.38 12.41 4.37
N PRO A 216 -18.26 12.55 3.63
CA PRO A 216 -17.02 13.04 4.21
C PRO A 216 -17.19 14.44 4.80
N LEU A 217 -16.53 14.70 5.93
CA LEU A 217 -16.42 16.03 6.52
C LEU A 217 -15.48 16.93 5.72
N SER A 218 -14.43 16.36 5.17
CA SER A 218 -13.48 17.06 4.31
C SER A 218 -12.95 16.15 3.21
N VAL A 219 -12.61 16.78 2.08
CA VAL A 219 -11.84 16.18 0.99
C VAL A 219 -10.81 17.21 0.54
N SER A 220 -9.52 16.82 0.51
CA SER A 220 -8.42 17.69 0.09
C SER A 220 -7.58 17.00 -0.98
N ILE A 221 -7.08 17.78 -1.94
CA ILE A 221 -6.22 17.31 -3.02
C ILE A 221 -4.91 18.09 -2.98
N PHE A 222 -3.78 17.39 -3.00
CA PHE A 222 -2.45 17.98 -3.06
C PHE A 222 -1.69 17.40 -4.25
N HIS A 223 -1.43 18.20 -5.28
CA HIS A 223 -0.84 17.69 -6.54
C HIS A 223 0.67 17.96 -6.65
N TYR A 224 1.31 18.48 -5.60
CA TYR A 224 2.77 18.72 -5.55
C TYR A 224 3.32 19.60 -6.68
N GLY A 225 2.52 20.51 -7.24
CA GLY A 225 2.92 21.28 -8.44
C GLY A 225 2.93 20.51 -9.77
N THR A 226 2.46 19.26 -9.79
CA THR A 226 2.51 18.38 -10.99
C THR A 226 1.29 18.43 -11.90
N SER A 227 0.36 19.36 -11.65
CA SER A 227 -0.81 19.60 -12.48
C SER A 227 -0.78 21.00 -13.08
N GLN A 228 -1.40 21.17 -14.25
CA GLN A 228 -1.72 22.49 -14.79
C GLN A 228 -3.01 23.06 -14.18
N LYS A 229 -3.89 22.19 -13.65
CA LYS A 229 -5.10 22.58 -12.94
C LYS A 229 -4.77 22.83 -11.47
N SER A 230 -5.43 23.80 -10.87
CA SER A 230 -5.34 24.05 -9.43
C SER A 230 -5.90 22.88 -8.61
N GLU A 231 -5.45 22.75 -7.37
CA GLU A 231 -5.99 21.77 -6.40
C GLU A 231 -7.51 21.91 -6.22
N LYS A 232 -8.04 23.15 -6.32
CA LYS A 232 -9.47 23.43 -6.29
C LYS A 232 -10.20 22.83 -7.51
N GLU A 233 -9.68 23.03 -8.72
CA GLU A 233 -10.28 22.46 -9.93
C GLU A 233 -10.23 20.93 -9.91
N LEU A 234 -9.14 20.33 -9.41
CA LEU A 234 -9.05 18.88 -9.22
C LEU A 234 -10.08 18.38 -8.20
N LEU A 235 -10.28 19.11 -7.10
CA LEU A 235 -11.30 18.79 -6.11
C LEU A 235 -12.72 18.83 -6.72
N ASP A 236 -13.02 19.83 -7.55
CA ASP A 236 -14.31 19.91 -8.26
C ASP A 236 -14.51 18.73 -9.22
N ILE A 237 -13.45 18.29 -9.91
CA ILE A 237 -13.47 17.09 -10.75
C ILE A 237 -13.75 15.86 -9.90
N VAL A 238 -13.09 15.71 -8.75
CA VAL A 238 -13.33 14.59 -7.83
C VAL A 238 -14.78 14.60 -7.34
N GLY A 239 -15.30 15.74 -6.90
CA GLY A 239 -16.68 15.88 -6.42
C GLY A 239 -17.75 15.55 -7.47
N LYS A 240 -17.47 15.75 -8.76
CA LYS A 240 -18.36 15.38 -9.87
C LYS A 240 -18.30 13.90 -10.26
N ASN A 241 -17.19 13.22 -9.93
CA ASN A 241 -16.92 11.88 -10.43
C ASN A 241 -16.97 10.79 -9.35
N PHE A 242 -16.87 11.14 -8.07
CA PHE A 242 -16.82 10.19 -6.97
C PHE A 242 -17.82 10.54 -5.88
N ASP A 243 -18.63 9.57 -5.48
CA ASP A 243 -19.40 9.62 -4.25
C ASP A 243 -18.67 8.78 -3.22
N LEU A 244 -18.19 9.45 -2.17
CA LEU A 244 -17.33 8.88 -1.15
C LEU A 244 -18.11 8.47 0.10
N ARG A 245 -19.44 8.33 0.03
CA ARG A 245 -20.21 7.68 1.11
C ARG A 245 -19.80 6.20 1.22
N PRO A 246 -19.61 5.63 2.42
CA PRO A 246 -19.22 4.22 2.58
C PRO A 246 -20.17 3.24 1.88
N GLY A 247 -21.47 3.56 1.88
CA GLY A 247 -22.53 2.82 1.20
C GLY A 247 -22.47 2.85 -0.33
N VAL A 248 -21.82 3.84 -0.91
CA VAL A 248 -21.57 3.91 -2.35
C VAL A 248 -20.23 3.29 -2.71
N ILE A 249 -19.20 3.53 -1.89
CA ILE A 249 -17.87 2.93 -2.02
C ILE A 249 -17.97 1.39 -2.06
N VAL A 250 -18.79 0.79 -1.18
CA VAL A 250 -18.96 -0.68 -1.15
C VAL A 250 -19.49 -1.25 -2.46
N ARG A 251 -20.39 -0.53 -3.13
CA ARG A 251 -20.93 -0.91 -4.43
C ARG A 251 -19.88 -0.74 -5.53
N ASP A 252 -19.28 0.45 -5.59
CA ASP A 252 -18.34 0.82 -6.66
C ASP A 252 -17.04 -0.02 -6.61
N LEU A 253 -16.60 -0.44 -5.42
CA LEU A 253 -15.39 -1.24 -5.21
C LEU A 253 -15.67 -2.70 -4.82
N ASP A 254 -16.93 -3.11 -4.76
CA ASP A 254 -17.35 -4.49 -4.47
C ASP A 254 -16.80 -5.05 -3.13
N LEU A 255 -16.90 -4.23 -2.08
CA LEU A 255 -16.25 -4.48 -0.78
C LEU A 255 -16.99 -5.49 0.12
N LYS A 256 -17.99 -6.19 -0.40
CA LYS A 256 -18.57 -7.35 0.28
C LYS A 256 -17.92 -8.67 -0.13
N LYS A 257 -17.11 -8.67 -1.21
CA LYS A 257 -16.42 -9.88 -1.66
C LYS A 257 -15.39 -10.37 -0.65
N PRO A 258 -15.28 -11.70 -0.43
CA PRO A 258 -14.33 -12.30 0.51
C PRO A 258 -12.90 -12.38 -0.08
N ILE A 259 -12.34 -11.24 -0.50
CA ILE A 259 -11.01 -11.15 -1.14
C ILE A 259 -9.91 -10.64 -0.21
N TYR A 260 -10.25 -10.26 1.03
CA TYR A 260 -9.38 -9.48 1.91
C TYR A 260 -8.13 -10.21 2.42
N GLN A 261 -8.13 -11.54 2.47
CA GLN A 261 -6.90 -12.27 2.83
C GLN A 261 -5.79 -12.01 1.80
N ARG A 262 -6.13 -11.82 0.52
CA ARG A 262 -5.17 -11.53 -0.56
C ARG A 262 -4.54 -10.14 -0.45
N THR A 263 -5.16 -9.22 0.29
CA THR A 263 -4.65 -7.85 0.50
C THR A 263 -3.68 -7.79 1.68
N ALA A 264 -3.81 -8.69 2.66
CA ALA A 264 -3.10 -8.65 3.95
C ALA A 264 -1.59 -9.00 3.88
N SER A 265 -1.02 -9.09 2.67
CA SER A 265 0.41 -9.29 2.43
C SER A 265 0.79 -8.70 1.08
N TYR A 266 2.02 -8.21 0.98
CA TYR A 266 2.57 -7.59 -0.23
C TYR A 266 1.85 -6.30 -0.65
N GLY A 267 1.32 -5.56 0.32
CA GLY A 267 0.63 -4.28 0.09
C GLY A 267 -0.81 -4.44 -0.40
N HIS A 268 -1.64 -3.48 0.00
CA HIS A 268 -3.04 -3.39 -0.44
C HIS A 268 -3.19 -2.70 -1.81
N PHE A 269 -2.16 -1.98 -2.26
CA PHE A 269 -2.19 -1.12 -3.45
C PHE A 269 -1.14 -1.53 -4.49
N GLY A 270 -1.33 -1.08 -5.74
CA GLY A 270 -0.43 -1.34 -6.87
C GLY A 270 -0.55 -2.72 -7.52
N ARG A 271 -1.63 -3.45 -7.24
CA ARG A 271 -1.89 -4.80 -7.78
C ARG A 271 -3.24 -4.83 -8.48
N ASP A 272 -3.24 -4.99 -9.80
CA ASP A 272 -4.45 -4.83 -10.66
C ASP A 272 -5.56 -5.88 -10.46
N VAL A 273 -5.37 -6.81 -9.52
CA VAL A 273 -6.39 -7.80 -9.13
C VAL A 273 -7.49 -7.21 -8.24
N PHE A 274 -7.41 -5.92 -7.89
CA PHE A 274 -8.33 -5.23 -6.99
C PHE A 274 -9.07 -4.08 -7.69
N SER A 275 -10.34 -3.90 -7.33
CA SER A 275 -11.23 -2.90 -7.94
C SER A 275 -10.72 -1.45 -7.80
N TRP A 276 -10.15 -1.09 -6.65
CA TRP A 276 -9.58 0.24 -6.42
C TRP A 276 -8.31 0.54 -7.21
N GLU A 277 -7.72 -0.47 -7.86
CA GLU A 277 -6.59 -0.30 -8.76
C GLU A 277 -7.01 -0.08 -10.22
N VAL A 278 -8.30 -0.23 -10.55
CA VAL A 278 -8.85 0.04 -11.89
C VAL A 278 -9.28 1.52 -11.96
N PRO A 279 -8.54 2.39 -12.67
CA PRO A 279 -8.84 3.82 -12.68
C PRO A 279 -10.23 4.11 -13.27
N LYS A 280 -10.96 5.01 -12.62
CA LYS A 280 -12.25 5.51 -13.12
C LYS A 280 -12.00 6.46 -14.29
N LYS A 281 -12.73 6.31 -15.39
CA LYS A 281 -12.76 7.31 -16.46
C LYS A 281 -13.43 8.58 -15.95
N LEU A 282 -12.68 9.67 -15.86
CA LEU A 282 -13.15 10.94 -15.34
C LEU A 282 -13.81 11.79 -16.43
N LYS A 283 -14.82 12.58 -16.05
CA LYS A 283 -15.45 13.62 -16.88
C LYS A 283 -15.01 14.99 -16.37
N PHE A 284 -14.34 15.78 -17.21
CA PHE A 284 -13.83 17.11 -16.90
C PHE A 284 -13.58 17.95 -18.16
#